data_AF-A0A7C9G7K2-F1
#
_entry.id   AF-A0A7C9G7K2-F1
#
_cell.length_a   1.000
_cell.length_b   1.000
_cell.length_c   1.000
_cell.angle_alpha   90.00
_cell.angle_beta   90.00
_cell.angle_gamma   90.00
#
_symmetry.space_group_name_H-M   'P 1'
#
loop_
_entity.id
_entity.type
_entity.pdbx_description
1 polymer ?
#
loop_
_entity_poly.entity_id
_entity_poly.type
_entity_poly.pdbx_seq_one_letter_code
_entity_poly.pdbx_strand_id
1 'polypeptide(L)'
;MDIGPVTIVAKGSALVYQVNFDLKGSHQQLWFEVDNLAQQELSSSGDTALMALLLPAMLANENIHVKGSVSERLLFSLNGAYQTILTQTIPYLQRVNITAEHCNTQSSSATGVITGFSAGVDSFCTITDYFSNSPPKALKVTHLLYNNVGSHGPGEERLFRERYQQLKETADTWQLPFITVNSNMNDFYGRSLDFQLTHTLRNAAIPMLFQQFIGHFLYSSAYSYQDLFVGESYDMAYSDAFSMPLLATESLQCHSVGSEHSRVEKTLRISSNPDSYKVLDVCVKGDRAGNCSHCDKCLRTLLTLDLAGKLELYKDNFDLAVYQQHKQAFINEVLISKDPLLKEIVVWAKQQGYRFAAHHYLSATMLFLKRSPAKVFLLFKNQLKKLLSSLGLYHPKQYH
;
A
#
# COMPACT_ATOMS: atom_id res chain seq x y z
N MET A 1 25.68 1.94 11.53
CA MET A 1 25.21 0.65 11.01
C MET A 1 26.14 0.13 9.93
N ASP A 2 26.82 -0.98 10.20
CA ASP A 2 27.59 -1.72 9.19
C ASP A 2 26.75 -2.90 8.69
N ILE A 3 26.48 -2.97 7.39
CA ILE A 3 25.82 -4.09 6.73
C ILE A 3 26.92 -5.00 6.17
N GLY A 4 26.94 -6.25 6.63
CA GLY A 4 27.91 -7.26 6.20
C GLY A 4 27.68 -7.76 4.77
N PRO A 5 28.58 -8.62 4.27
CA PRO A 5 28.47 -9.19 2.93
C PRO A 5 27.22 -10.07 2.80
N VAL A 6 26.63 -10.04 1.60
CA VAL A 6 25.50 -10.88 1.23
C VAL A 6 25.92 -12.34 1.20
N THR A 7 25.12 -13.19 1.85
CA THR A 7 25.20 -14.64 1.71
C THR A 7 23.88 -15.16 1.16
N ILE A 8 23.93 -16.04 0.16
CA ILE A 8 22.76 -16.74 -0.35
C ILE A 8 22.93 -18.23 -0.07
N VAL A 9 21.95 -18.82 0.63
CA VAL A 9 21.97 -20.24 0.99
C VAL A 9 20.69 -20.94 0.54
N ALA A 10 20.81 -22.23 0.20
CA ALA A 10 19.64 -23.05 -0.09
C ALA A 10 18.98 -23.53 1.21
N LYS A 11 17.65 -23.50 1.27
CA LYS A 11 16.84 -24.03 2.37
C LYS A 11 15.67 -24.83 1.79
N GLY A 12 15.88 -26.13 1.58
CA GLY A 12 14.91 -26.95 0.87
C GLY A 12 14.80 -26.50 -0.60
N SER A 13 13.58 -26.16 -1.04
CA SER A 13 13.33 -25.55 -2.36
C SER A 13 13.53 -24.04 -2.39
N ALA A 14 13.72 -23.39 -1.24
CA ALA A 14 13.86 -21.95 -1.13
C ALA A 14 15.33 -21.51 -1.25
N LEU A 15 15.52 -20.25 -1.67
CA LEU A 15 16.79 -19.54 -1.52
C LEU A 15 16.64 -18.47 -0.44
N VAL A 16 17.64 -18.35 0.44
CA VAL A 16 17.65 -17.37 1.52
C VAL A 16 18.77 -16.37 1.26
N TYR A 17 18.40 -15.12 0.95
CA TYR A 17 19.31 -13.97 0.99
C TYR A 17 19.43 -13.51 2.43
N GLN A 18 20.65 -13.37 2.95
CA GLN A 18 20.87 -12.91 4.31
C GLN A 18 22.11 -12.03 4.46
N VAL A 19 22.03 -11.06 5.37
CA VAL A 19 23.13 -10.20 5.79
C VAL A 19 23.14 -10.04 7.30
N ASN A 20 24.32 -10.04 7.91
CA ASN A 20 24.47 -9.61 9.29
C ASN A 20 24.68 -8.10 9.33
N PHE A 21 24.19 -7.42 10.35
CA PHE A 21 24.40 -5.98 10.52
C PHE A 21 24.39 -5.57 11.98
N ASP A 22 25.01 -4.42 12.28
CA ASP A 22 25.01 -3.86 13.62
C ASP A 22 24.12 -2.60 13.67
N LEU A 23 23.12 -2.60 14.55
CA LEU A 23 22.24 -1.45 14.77
C LEU A 23 22.14 -1.16 16.27
N LYS A 24 22.43 0.09 16.66
CA LYS A 24 22.51 0.54 18.06
C LYS A 24 23.43 -0.33 18.92
N GLY A 25 24.53 -0.80 18.33
CA GLY A 25 25.49 -1.70 18.98
C GLY A 25 24.99 -3.14 19.19
N SER A 26 23.82 -3.50 18.65
CA SER A 26 23.30 -4.87 18.68
C SER A 26 23.54 -5.56 17.35
N HIS A 27 24.19 -6.73 17.40
CA HIS A 27 24.42 -7.58 16.25
C HIS A 27 23.13 -8.31 15.86
N GLN A 28 22.70 -8.15 14.61
CA GLN A 28 21.43 -8.65 14.09
C GLN A 28 21.63 -9.26 12.70
N GLN A 29 20.62 -9.98 12.22
CA GLN A 29 20.61 -10.58 10.89
C GLN A 29 19.29 -10.26 10.19
N LEU A 30 19.38 -9.76 8.96
CA LEU A 30 18.26 -9.59 8.05
C LEU A 30 18.25 -10.76 7.07
N TRP A 31 17.08 -11.36 6.83
CA TRP A 31 16.92 -12.43 5.85
C TRP A 31 15.65 -12.27 5.00
N PHE A 32 15.73 -12.76 3.77
CA PHE A 32 14.62 -12.92 2.84
C PHE A 32 14.63 -14.35 2.31
N GLU A 33 13.60 -15.12 2.65
CA GLU A 33 13.37 -16.48 2.14
C GLU A 33 12.48 -16.40 0.90
N VAL A 34 13.04 -16.79 -0.24
CA VAL A 34 12.41 -16.73 -1.55
C VAL A 34 12.00 -18.14 -1.98
N ASP A 35 10.71 -18.30 -2.23
CA ASP A 35 10.08 -19.53 -2.70
C ASP A 35 9.46 -19.29 -4.09
N ASN A 36 9.26 -20.39 -4.84
CA ASN A 36 8.73 -20.38 -6.21
C ASN A 36 9.57 -19.56 -7.20
N LEU A 37 10.86 -19.42 -6.89
CA LEU A 37 11.87 -19.01 -7.84
C LEU A 37 12.17 -20.23 -8.72
N ALA A 38 12.08 -20.08 -10.04
CA ALA A 38 12.49 -21.14 -10.97
C ALA A 38 14.00 -21.43 -10.85
N GLN A 39 14.64 -21.97 -11.89
CA GLN A 39 16.11 -22.13 -11.93
C GLN A 39 16.87 -20.77 -12.06
N GLN A 40 16.31 -19.69 -11.54
CA GLN A 40 16.88 -18.35 -11.54
C GLN A 40 17.70 -18.12 -10.28
N GLU A 41 18.72 -17.28 -10.38
CA GLU A 41 19.57 -16.91 -9.24
C GLU A 41 19.11 -15.57 -8.63
N LEU A 42 19.38 -15.40 -7.33
CA LEU A 42 19.17 -14.13 -6.63
C LEU A 42 20.33 -13.18 -6.89
N SER A 43 20.04 -11.88 -6.89
CA SER A 43 21.07 -10.83 -6.89
C SER A 43 21.94 -10.94 -5.63
N SER A 44 23.25 -10.94 -5.81
CA SER A 44 24.23 -10.84 -4.72
C SER A 44 24.52 -9.39 -4.30
N SER A 45 23.79 -8.42 -4.85
CA SER A 45 23.91 -7.00 -4.53
C SER A 45 23.45 -6.70 -3.10
N GLY A 46 24.06 -5.69 -2.48
CA GLY A 46 23.63 -5.12 -1.20
C GLY A 46 22.38 -4.23 -1.30
N ASP A 47 21.86 -3.99 -2.51
CA ASP A 47 20.72 -3.08 -2.75
C ASP A 47 19.48 -3.43 -1.91
N THR A 48 19.09 -4.71 -1.84
CA THR A 48 17.95 -5.17 -1.03
C THR A 48 18.13 -4.83 0.44
N ALA A 49 19.29 -5.18 1.01
CA ALA A 49 19.60 -4.92 2.41
C ALA A 49 19.65 -3.42 2.72
N LEU A 50 20.27 -2.64 1.84
CA LEU A 50 20.36 -1.19 1.97
C LEU A 50 18.97 -0.55 2.02
N MET A 51 18.09 -0.90 1.07
CA MET A 51 16.72 -0.38 1.06
C MET A 51 15.92 -0.82 2.29
N ALA A 52 16.10 -2.07 2.72
CA ALA A 52 15.37 -2.62 3.84
C ALA A 52 15.75 -2.00 5.19
N LEU A 53 17.00 -1.56 5.35
CA LEU A 53 17.52 -1.03 6.61
C LEU A 53 17.65 0.49 6.64
N LEU A 54 17.37 1.19 5.54
CA LEU A 54 17.47 2.66 5.44
C LEU A 54 16.64 3.38 6.51
N LEU A 55 15.35 3.07 6.61
CA LEU A 55 14.46 3.72 7.58
C LEU A 55 14.83 3.41 9.05
N PRO A 56 15.12 2.14 9.42
CA PRO A 56 15.70 1.84 10.73
C PRO A 56 16.97 2.63 11.06
N ALA A 57 17.91 2.78 10.11
CA ALA A 57 19.14 3.53 10.31
C ALA A 57 18.89 5.04 10.47
N MET A 58 18.03 5.61 9.63
CA MET A 58 17.62 7.02 9.72
C MET A 58 16.92 7.35 11.04
N LEU A 59 16.09 6.43 11.55
CA LEU A 59 15.45 6.58 12.86
C LEU A 59 16.48 6.49 14.00
N ALA A 60 17.50 5.64 13.85
CA ALA A 60 18.59 5.51 14.80
C ALA A 60 19.64 6.63 14.71
N ASN A 61 19.55 7.49 13.69
CA ASN A 61 20.58 8.46 13.32
C ASN A 61 21.96 7.81 13.13
N GLU A 62 21.99 6.68 12.42
CA GLU A 62 23.21 5.94 12.14
C GLU A 62 23.55 5.94 10.64
N ASN A 63 24.77 6.35 10.31
CA ASN A 63 25.30 6.17 8.95
C ASN A 63 25.35 4.68 8.57
N ILE A 64 25.15 4.41 7.29
CA ILE A 64 25.19 3.07 6.71
C ILE A 64 26.49 2.87 5.96
N HIS A 65 27.16 1.75 6.22
CA HIS A 65 28.25 1.25 5.39
C HIS A 65 27.93 -0.18 4.92
N VAL A 66 27.92 -0.41 3.61
CA VAL A 66 27.64 -1.73 3.01
C VAL A 66 28.94 -2.41 2.60
N LYS A 67 29.24 -3.55 3.23
CA LYS A 67 30.39 -4.42 2.89
C LYS A 67 30.08 -5.31 1.69
N GLY A 68 29.88 -4.67 0.55
CA GLY A 68 29.48 -5.32 -0.69
C GLY A 68 29.32 -4.31 -1.82
N SER A 69 28.78 -4.79 -2.94
CA SER A 69 28.46 -3.94 -4.08
C SER A 69 27.02 -3.45 -4.01
N VAL A 70 26.82 -2.16 -4.29
CA VAL A 70 25.50 -1.54 -4.47
C VAL A 70 25.44 -0.81 -5.82
N SER A 71 24.26 -0.59 -6.33
CA SER A 71 24.02 0.28 -7.49
C SER A 71 24.53 1.70 -7.22
N GLU A 72 25.35 2.26 -8.13
CA GLU A 72 25.81 3.65 -8.04
C GLU A 72 24.62 4.62 -8.13
N ARG A 73 23.68 4.36 -9.04
CA ARG A 73 22.46 5.14 -9.22
C ARG A 73 21.59 5.14 -7.97
N LEU A 74 21.41 3.97 -7.34
CA LEU A 74 20.65 3.85 -6.10
C LEU A 74 21.36 4.60 -4.98
N LEU A 75 22.66 4.37 -4.80
CA LEU A 75 23.46 5.02 -3.76
C LEU A 75 23.41 6.54 -3.85
N PHE A 76 23.51 7.10 -5.07
CA PHE A 76 23.37 8.53 -5.32
C PHE A 76 21.98 9.04 -4.91
N SER A 77 20.93 8.33 -5.34
CA SER A 77 19.55 8.73 -5.07
C SER A 77 19.20 8.65 -3.58
N LEU A 78 19.67 7.61 -2.88
CA LEU A 78 19.48 7.40 -1.45
C LEU A 78 20.28 8.39 -0.61
N ASN A 79 21.47 8.84 -1.03
CA ASN A 79 22.19 9.93 -0.34
C ASN A 79 21.59 11.33 -0.59
N GLY A 80 20.73 11.47 -1.61
CA GLY A 80 20.23 12.77 -2.07
C GLY A 80 18.71 12.92 -2.02
N ALA A 81 18.10 12.87 -3.20
CA ALA A 81 16.68 13.22 -3.39
C ALA A 81 15.74 12.33 -2.57
N TYR A 82 16.01 11.03 -2.46
CA TYR A 82 15.09 10.12 -1.78
C TYR A 82 15.05 10.37 -0.27
N GLN A 83 16.20 10.56 0.38
CA GLN A 83 16.22 10.96 1.80
C GLN A 83 15.53 12.31 2.04
N THR A 84 15.53 13.21 1.05
CA THR A 84 14.73 14.46 1.13
C THR A 84 13.23 14.14 1.23
N ILE A 85 12.71 13.30 0.33
CA ILE A 85 11.31 12.85 0.37
C ILE A 85 11.01 12.20 1.73
N LEU A 86 11.86 11.27 2.19
CA LEU A 86 11.66 10.57 3.46
C LEU A 86 11.58 11.53 4.65
N THR A 87 12.49 12.50 4.76
CA THR A 87 12.47 13.49 5.85
C THR A 87 11.31 14.48 5.77
N GLN A 88 10.72 14.69 4.58
CA GLN A 88 9.51 15.51 4.42
C GLN A 88 8.25 14.72 4.77
N THR A 89 8.20 13.43 4.43
CA THR A 89 7.07 12.54 4.75
C THR A 89 7.04 12.11 6.21
N ILE A 90 8.22 11.86 6.80
CA ILE A 90 8.39 11.38 8.17
C ILE A 90 9.39 12.31 8.90
N PRO A 91 8.93 13.45 9.44
CA PRO A 91 9.80 14.54 9.90
C PRO A 91 10.75 14.21 11.06
N TYR A 92 10.50 13.11 11.78
CA TYR A 92 11.36 12.68 12.88
C TYR A 92 12.55 11.81 12.42
N LEU A 93 12.64 11.45 11.15
CA LEU A 93 13.81 10.78 10.59
C LEU A 93 15.01 11.71 10.46
N GLN A 94 16.21 11.19 10.69
CA GLN A 94 17.45 11.93 10.46
C GLN A 94 18.06 11.54 9.11
N ARG A 95 18.73 12.50 8.46
CA ARG A 95 19.57 12.19 7.30
C ARG A 95 20.82 11.45 7.76
N VAL A 96 21.19 10.44 6.99
CA VAL A 96 22.36 9.59 7.26
C VAL A 96 23.22 9.48 6.00
N ASN A 97 24.53 9.43 6.17
CA ASN A 97 25.46 9.15 5.08
C ASN A 97 25.44 7.65 4.77
N ILE A 98 25.39 7.31 3.48
CA ILE A 98 25.39 5.93 2.99
C ILE A 98 26.62 5.72 2.14
N THR A 99 27.41 4.70 2.47
CA THR A 99 28.62 4.31 1.71
C THR A 99 28.61 2.81 1.43
N ALA A 100 29.38 2.37 0.44
CA ALA A 100 29.57 0.97 0.12
C ALA A 100 31.04 0.71 -0.26
N GLU A 101 31.51 -0.54 -0.09
CA GLU A 101 32.85 -0.96 -0.53
C GLU A 101 33.00 -0.86 -2.05
N HIS A 102 31.95 -1.21 -2.79
CA HIS A 102 31.95 -1.19 -4.24
C HIS A 102 30.66 -0.56 -4.79
N CYS A 103 30.78 0.18 -5.89
CA CYS A 103 29.65 0.65 -6.67
C CYS A 103 29.60 -0.12 -8.01
N ASN A 104 28.42 -0.58 -8.39
CA ASN A 104 28.18 -1.17 -9.70
C ASN A 104 27.56 -0.13 -10.63
N THR A 105 28.09 -0.04 -11.85
CA THR A 105 27.57 0.82 -12.93
C THR A 105 27.08 0.00 -14.13
N GLN A 106 27.18 -1.34 -14.06
CA GLN A 106 26.74 -2.25 -15.11
C GLN A 106 25.23 -2.53 -14.99
N SER A 107 24.55 -2.44 -16.13
CA SER A 107 23.15 -2.80 -16.28
C SER A 107 23.03 -4.26 -16.77
N SER A 108 22.10 -5.02 -16.20
CA SER A 108 21.72 -6.32 -16.72
C SER A 108 20.83 -6.16 -17.97
N SER A 109 20.75 -7.21 -18.80
CA SER A 109 19.81 -7.25 -19.94
C SER A 109 18.43 -7.80 -19.54
N ALA A 110 18.08 -7.70 -18.26
CA ALA A 110 16.84 -8.22 -17.72
C ALA A 110 15.61 -7.59 -18.37
N THR A 111 14.66 -8.42 -18.80
CA THR A 111 13.42 -7.98 -19.48
C THR A 111 12.15 -8.33 -18.70
N GLY A 112 12.27 -9.06 -17.59
CA GLY A 112 11.13 -9.43 -16.77
C GLY A 112 10.46 -8.21 -16.15
N VAL A 113 9.14 -8.30 -15.99
CA VAL A 113 8.30 -7.26 -15.39
C VAL A 113 7.58 -7.90 -14.21
N ILE A 114 7.83 -7.39 -13.01
CA ILE A 114 7.24 -7.90 -11.77
C ILE A 114 6.31 -6.87 -11.14
N THR A 115 5.26 -7.34 -10.49
CA THR A 115 4.37 -6.50 -9.67
C THR A 115 3.93 -7.24 -8.41
N GLY A 116 3.69 -6.49 -7.33
CA GLY A 116 3.11 -7.04 -6.11
C GLY A 116 1.65 -7.38 -6.32
N PHE A 117 1.24 -8.62 -6.05
CA PHE A 117 -0.14 -9.06 -6.25
C PHE A 117 -0.79 -9.55 -4.97
N SER A 118 -1.49 -8.64 -4.31
CA SER A 118 -2.32 -8.91 -3.13
C SER A 118 -3.80 -9.16 -3.44
N ALA A 119 -4.17 -9.10 -4.71
CA ALA A 119 -5.55 -9.07 -5.20
C ALA A 119 -6.44 -7.96 -4.60
N GLY A 120 -5.87 -6.93 -3.99
CA GLY A 120 -6.59 -5.71 -3.63
C GLY A 120 -6.91 -4.86 -4.86
N VAL A 121 -7.78 -3.84 -4.69
CA VAL A 121 -8.22 -2.99 -5.82
C VAL A 121 -7.06 -2.43 -6.65
N ASP A 122 -5.99 -1.97 -6.00
CA ASP A 122 -4.86 -1.33 -6.71
C ASP A 122 -4.03 -2.35 -7.50
N SER A 123 -3.64 -3.46 -6.86
CA SER A 123 -2.85 -4.51 -7.51
C SER A 123 -3.63 -5.24 -8.60
N PHE A 124 -4.94 -5.44 -8.40
CA PHE A 124 -5.80 -6.01 -9.43
C PHE A 124 -6.00 -5.07 -10.63
N CYS A 125 -6.05 -3.75 -10.38
CA CYS A 125 -6.06 -2.76 -11.45
C CYS A 125 -4.76 -2.84 -12.27
N THR A 126 -3.60 -2.94 -11.60
CA THR A 126 -2.31 -3.15 -12.29
C THR A 126 -2.31 -4.41 -13.16
N ILE A 127 -2.85 -5.53 -12.69
CA ILE A 127 -2.99 -6.73 -13.54
C ILE A 127 -3.94 -6.48 -14.71
N THR A 128 -5.06 -5.82 -14.48
CA THR A 128 -6.02 -5.51 -15.54
C THR A 128 -5.36 -4.69 -16.65
N ASP A 129 -4.53 -3.70 -16.31
CA ASP A 129 -3.91 -2.80 -17.29
C ASP A 129 -2.61 -3.33 -17.89
N TYR A 130 -1.79 -4.03 -17.11
CA TYR A 130 -0.44 -4.47 -17.52
C TYR A 130 -0.34 -5.96 -17.86
N PHE A 131 -1.40 -6.74 -17.70
CA PHE A 131 -1.45 -8.15 -18.11
C PHE A 131 -2.60 -8.43 -19.07
N SER A 132 -3.82 -8.02 -18.74
CA SER A 132 -5.03 -8.36 -19.49
C SER A 132 -5.34 -7.42 -20.66
N ASN A 133 -5.30 -6.09 -20.46
CA ASN A 133 -5.82 -5.11 -21.43
C ASN A 133 -4.74 -4.48 -22.30
N SER A 134 -4.30 -5.19 -23.35
CA SER A 134 -3.38 -4.66 -24.37
C SER A 134 -2.17 -3.90 -23.81
N PRO A 135 -1.39 -4.51 -22.90
CA PRO A 135 -0.29 -3.83 -22.24
C PRO A 135 0.81 -3.45 -23.24
N PRO A 136 1.56 -2.36 -22.99
CA PRO A 136 2.78 -2.10 -23.74
C PRO A 136 3.70 -3.32 -23.66
N LYS A 137 4.18 -3.82 -24.81
CA LYS A 137 4.93 -5.08 -24.88
C LYS A 137 6.10 -5.16 -23.89
N ALA A 138 6.81 -4.04 -23.69
CA ALA A 138 7.96 -3.95 -22.78
C ALA A 138 7.57 -3.91 -21.29
N LEU A 139 6.31 -3.61 -20.96
CA LEU A 139 5.80 -3.51 -19.59
C LEU A 139 4.73 -4.55 -19.28
N LYS A 140 4.54 -5.54 -20.16
CA LYS A 140 3.60 -6.63 -19.91
C LYS A 140 4.11 -7.44 -18.72
N VAL A 141 3.29 -7.56 -17.67
CA VAL A 141 3.62 -8.34 -16.47
C VAL A 141 3.97 -9.77 -16.84
N THR A 142 5.12 -10.23 -16.35
CA THR A 142 5.60 -11.60 -16.53
C THR A 142 5.74 -12.36 -15.22
N HIS A 143 5.80 -11.67 -14.07
CA HIS A 143 5.96 -12.27 -12.75
C HIS A 143 5.08 -11.57 -11.72
N LEU A 144 4.59 -12.32 -10.75
CA LEU A 144 3.86 -11.83 -9.59
C LEU A 144 4.70 -12.01 -8.33
N LEU A 145 4.53 -11.10 -7.38
CA LEU A 145 5.26 -11.07 -6.12
C LEU A 145 4.30 -11.01 -4.93
N TYR A 146 4.51 -11.86 -3.93
CA TYR A 146 3.79 -11.85 -2.66
C TYR A 146 4.77 -11.71 -1.49
N ASN A 147 4.70 -10.59 -0.78
CA ASN A 147 5.70 -10.21 0.22
C ASN A 147 5.18 -10.32 1.64
N ASN A 148 5.94 -10.94 2.54
CA ASN A 148 5.83 -10.73 3.97
C ASN A 148 6.88 -9.71 4.44
N VAL A 149 6.50 -8.43 4.43
CA VAL A 149 7.34 -7.30 4.85
C VAL A 149 6.67 -6.45 5.94
N GLY A 150 5.75 -7.06 6.70
CA GLY A 150 5.02 -6.42 7.81
C GLY A 150 3.55 -6.07 7.53
N SER A 151 2.99 -6.45 6.38
CA SER A 151 1.60 -6.16 5.99
C SER A 151 0.55 -7.02 6.70
N HIS A 152 0.96 -8.10 7.38
CA HIS A 152 0.05 -9.12 7.94
C HIS A 152 -0.33 -8.89 9.42
N GLY A 153 0.18 -7.81 10.04
CA GLY A 153 -0.13 -7.44 11.43
C GLY A 153 0.06 -8.62 12.40
N PRO A 154 -0.87 -8.86 13.35
CA PRO A 154 -0.73 -9.95 14.32
C PRO A 154 -0.87 -11.35 13.72
N GLY A 155 -1.31 -11.46 12.46
CA GLY A 155 -1.38 -12.73 11.75
C GLY A 155 -0.02 -13.20 11.23
N GLU A 156 0.96 -12.29 11.13
CA GLU A 156 2.35 -12.55 10.74
C GLU A 156 2.47 -13.56 9.58
N GLU A 157 3.36 -14.55 9.71
CA GLU A 157 3.62 -15.55 8.68
C GLU A 157 2.41 -16.46 8.40
N ARG A 158 1.57 -16.75 9.40
CA ARG A 158 0.37 -17.58 9.21
C ARG A 158 -0.56 -16.95 8.17
N LEU A 159 -0.89 -15.68 8.36
CA LEU A 159 -1.81 -14.97 7.45
C LEU A 159 -1.18 -14.75 6.07
N PHE A 160 0.13 -14.52 6.02
CA PHE A 160 0.89 -14.50 4.76
C PHE A 160 0.69 -15.80 3.97
N ARG A 161 0.89 -16.96 4.61
CA ARG A 161 0.73 -18.27 3.95
C ARG A 161 -0.72 -18.52 3.55
N GLU A 162 -1.69 -18.24 4.43
CA GLU A 162 -3.12 -18.43 4.13
C GLU A 162 -3.58 -17.60 2.92
N ARG A 163 -3.27 -16.30 2.88
CA ARG A 163 -3.67 -15.41 1.79
C ARG A 163 -2.94 -15.71 0.49
N TYR A 164 -1.67 -16.12 0.55
CA TYR A 164 -0.96 -16.60 -0.64
C TYR A 164 -1.68 -17.79 -1.29
N GLN A 165 -2.06 -18.80 -0.49
CA GLN A 165 -2.73 -19.99 -1.01
C GLN A 165 -4.06 -19.68 -1.71
N GLN A 166 -4.81 -18.68 -1.23
CA GLN A 166 -6.05 -18.23 -1.88
C GLN A 166 -5.83 -17.66 -3.28
N LEU A 167 -4.66 -17.06 -3.51
CA LEU A 167 -4.33 -16.39 -4.77
C LEU A 167 -3.56 -17.30 -5.74
N LYS A 168 -2.97 -18.38 -5.24
CA LYS A 168 -2.11 -19.28 -6.04
C LYS A 168 -2.82 -19.84 -7.27
N GLU A 169 -4.05 -20.34 -7.11
CA GLU A 169 -4.83 -20.90 -8.22
C GLU A 169 -5.09 -19.87 -9.35
N THR A 170 -5.24 -18.60 -8.97
CA THR A 170 -5.45 -17.51 -9.94
C THR A 170 -4.18 -17.24 -10.73
N ALA A 171 -3.04 -17.16 -10.04
CA ALA A 171 -1.75 -16.99 -10.71
C ALA A 171 -1.40 -18.16 -11.64
N ASP A 172 -1.69 -19.40 -11.21
CA ASP A 172 -1.52 -20.61 -12.02
C ASP A 172 -2.41 -20.55 -13.29
N THR A 173 -3.66 -20.10 -13.15
CA THR A 173 -4.60 -19.91 -14.28
C THR A 173 -4.07 -18.88 -15.28
N TRP A 174 -3.46 -17.80 -14.79
CA TRP A 174 -2.82 -16.78 -15.62
C TRP A 174 -1.46 -17.22 -16.18
N GLN A 175 -0.94 -18.38 -15.77
CA GLN A 175 0.38 -18.89 -16.14
C GLN A 175 1.50 -17.89 -15.80
N LEU A 176 1.34 -17.18 -14.67
CA LEU A 176 2.34 -16.25 -14.16
C LEU A 176 3.09 -16.88 -12.99
N PRO A 177 4.43 -16.94 -13.02
CA PRO A 177 5.22 -17.27 -11.83
C PRO A 177 4.83 -16.37 -10.65
N PHE A 178 4.49 -16.98 -9.52
CA PHE A 178 4.05 -16.25 -8.33
C PHE A 178 5.03 -16.47 -7.18
N ILE A 179 6.01 -15.57 -7.13
CA ILE A 179 7.15 -15.62 -6.22
C ILE A 179 6.71 -15.15 -4.84
N THR A 180 7.08 -15.90 -3.81
CA THR A 180 6.82 -15.55 -2.41
C THR A 180 8.12 -15.15 -1.73
N VAL A 181 8.08 -14.06 -0.96
CA VAL A 181 9.22 -13.61 -0.17
C VAL A 181 8.81 -13.44 1.29
N ASN A 182 9.27 -14.35 2.14
CA ASN A 182 9.12 -14.22 3.58
C ASN A 182 10.33 -13.48 4.17
N SER A 183 10.17 -12.72 5.25
CA SER A 183 11.28 -11.97 5.85
C SER A 183 11.06 -11.68 7.34
N ASN A 184 12.16 -11.39 8.05
CA ASN A 184 12.12 -10.75 9.36
C ASN A 184 12.23 -9.22 9.30
N MET A 185 12.06 -8.62 8.12
CA MET A 185 12.28 -7.19 7.90
C MET A 185 11.46 -6.31 8.85
N ASN A 186 10.24 -6.73 9.20
CA ASN A 186 9.35 -5.97 10.07
C ASN A 186 9.91 -5.77 11.48
N ASP A 187 10.78 -6.67 11.95
CA ASP A 187 11.33 -6.65 13.31
C ASP A 187 12.18 -5.40 13.57
N PHE A 188 12.75 -4.81 12.51
CA PHE A 188 13.67 -3.67 12.60
C PHE A 188 12.98 -2.31 12.54
N TYR A 189 11.70 -2.27 12.20
CA TYR A 189 10.94 -1.03 12.04
C TYR A 189 10.28 -0.57 13.35
N GLY A 190 10.01 -1.50 14.26
CA GLY A 190 9.39 -1.21 15.55
C GLY A 190 8.02 -0.52 15.42
N ARG A 191 7.57 0.13 16.51
CA ARG A 191 6.26 0.81 16.55
C ARG A 191 6.25 2.19 15.91
N SER A 192 7.40 2.85 15.84
CA SER A 192 7.51 4.22 15.30
C SER A 192 7.39 4.23 13.78
N LEU A 193 7.90 3.20 13.10
CA LEU A 193 7.85 3.08 11.65
C LEU A 193 6.77 2.08 11.24
N ASP A 194 5.51 2.41 11.52
CA ASP A 194 4.40 1.55 11.16
C ASP A 194 4.36 1.24 9.65
N PHE A 195 3.63 0.18 9.29
CA PHE A 195 3.58 -0.29 7.92
C PHE A 195 2.97 0.76 6.98
N GLN A 196 1.94 1.50 7.40
CA GLN A 196 1.29 2.51 6.55
C GLN A 196 2.26 3.65 6.21
N LEU A 197 3.11 4.04 7.17
CA LEU A 197 4.15 5.03 6.97
C LEU A 197 5.34 4.56 6.12
N THR A 198 5.51 3.26 5.85
CA THR A 198 6.78 2.75 5.30
C THR A 198 6.65 1.75 4.16
N HIS A 199 5.45 1.29 3.84
CA HIS A 199 5.23 0.16 2.92
C HIS A 199 5.86 0.33 1.53
N THR A 200 6.03 1.55 1.02
CA THR A 200 6.57 1.79 -0.34
C THR A 200 8.01 1.33 -0.41
N LEU A 201 8.85 1.78 0.51
CA LEU A 201 10.25 1.34 0.56
C LEU A 201 10.35 -0.15 0.88
N ARG A 202 9.53 -0.66 1.80
CA ARG A 202 9.53 -2.08 2.18
C ARG A 202 9.26 -2.99 0.98
N ASN A 203 8.24 -2.65 0.18
CA ASN A 203 7.90 -3.44 -1.00
C ASN A 203 8.90 -3.23 -2.14
N ALA A 204 9.44 -2.02 -2.31
CA ALA A 204 10.43 -1.73 -3.35
C ALA A 204 11.80 -2.39 -3.10
N ALA A 205 12.12 -2.75 -1.86
CA ALA A 205 13.34 -3.50 -1.54
C ALA A 205 13.34 -4.91 -2.15
N ILE A 206 12.16 -5.54 -2.29
CA ILE A 206 12.07 -6.95 -2.67
C ILE A 206 12.43 -7.23 -4.14
N PRO A 207 11.93 -6.46 -5.13
CA PRO A 207 12.33 -6.63 -6.53
C PRO A 207 13.84 -6.54 -6.79
N MET A 208 14.62 -5.92 -5.89
CA MET A 208 16.08 -5.87 -5.97
C MET A 208 16.72 -7.26 -5.90
N LEU A 209 16.06 -8.23 -5.26
CA LEU A 209 16.51 -9.63 -5.23
C LEU A 209 16.57 -10.27 -6.62
N PHE A 210 15.85 -9.71 -7.60
CA PHE A 210 15.60 -10.34 -8.90
C PHE A 210 16.19 -9.58 -10.08
N GLN A 211 17.07 -8.60 -9.84
CA GLN A 211 17.64 -7.70 -10.86
C GLN A 211 18.38 -8.42 -12.01
N GLN A 212 18.73 -9.70 -11.84
CA GLN A 212 19.35 -10.50 -12.89
C GLN A 212 18.37 -10.84 -14.04
N PHE A 213 17.07 -10.93 -13.75
CA PHE A 213 16.05 -11.31 -14.74
C PHE A 213 14.80 -10.41 -14.75
N ILE A 214 14.60 -9.57 -13.73
CA ILE A 214 13.58 -8.52 -13.69
C ILE A 214 14.21 -7.16 -13.97
N GLY A 215 13.75 -6.50 -15.05
CA GLY A 215 14.15 -5.14 -15.43
C GLY A 215 13.15 -4.06 -15.03
N HIS A 216 11.90 -4.44 -14.72
CA HIS A 216 10.83 -3.50 -14.39
C HIS A 216 10.03 -3.96 -13.16
N PHE A 217 9.89 -3.07 -12.18
CA PHE A 217 8.96 -3.22 -11.07
C PHE A 217 7.80 -2.24 -11.22
N LEU A 218 6.58 -2.75 -11.29
CA LEU A 218 5.35 -1.96 -11.32
C LEU A 218 4.72 -1.97 -9.93
N TYR A 219 4.80 -0.84 -9.24
CA TYR A 219 4.20 -0.64 -7.93
C TYR A 219 2.82 0.01 -8.06
N SER A 220 1.80 -0.67 -7.54
CA SER A 220 0.40 -0.24 -7.63
C SER A 220 0.13 0.94 -6.71
N SER A 221 -0.12 2.10 -7.29
CA SER A 221 -0.38 3.32 -6.52
C SER A 221 -1.75 3.27 -5.83
N ALA A 222 -1.86 3.88 -4.66
CA ALA A 222 -3.13 3.98 -3.94
C ALA A 222 -3.96 5.19 -4.35
N TYR A 223 -3.29 6.32 -4.63
CA TYR A 223 -3.87 7.65 -4.84
C TYR A 223 -3.75 8.11 -6.31
N SER A 224 -4.70 8.92 -6.74
CA SER A 224 -4.69 9.53 -8.06
C SER A 224 -3.75 10.76 -8.12
N TYR A 225 -3.30 11.16 -9.31
CA TYR A 225 -2.34 12.25 -9.49
C TYR A 225 -2.75 13.57 -8.83
N GLN A 226 -4.06 13.86 -8.76
CA GLN A 226 -4.57 15.09 -8.15
C GLN A 226 -4.34 15.15 -6.62
N ASP A 227 -4.15 13.99 -5.98
CA ASP A 227 -4.06 13.84 -4.53
C ASP A 227 -2.62 13.57 -4.06
N LEU A 228 -1.66 13.39 -4.99
CA LEU A 228 -0.26 13.13 -4.66
C LEU A 228 0.44 14.39 -4.15
N PHE A 229 1.30 14.23 -3.15
CA PHE A 229 2.14 15.30 -2.62
C PHE A 229 3.35 14.72 -1.86
N VAL A 230 4.35 15.57 -1.61
CA VAL A 230 5.45 15.27 -0.68
C VAL A 230 5.32 16.18 0.54
N GLY A 231 5.12 15.58 1.71
CA GLY A 231 4.96 16.27 2.98
C GLY A 231 4.51 15.29 4.07
N GLU A 232 4.43 15.80 5.30
CA GLU A 232 4.06 14.98 6.47
C GLU A 232 2.70 14.32 6.25
N SER A 233 2.66 13.00 6.35
CA SER A 233 1.46 12.21 6.15
C SER A 233 1.50 10.94 6.99
N TYR A 234 0.32 10.36 7.25
CA TYR A 234 0.18 9.06 7.90
C TYR A 234 0.41 7.89 6.93
N ASP A 235 0.54 8.19 5.64
CA ASP A 235 0.62 7.20 4.56
C ASP A 235 1.71 7.62 3.58
N MET A 236 2.66 6.72 3.32
CA MET A 236 3.75 7.00 2.39
C MET A 236 3.28 7.00 0.93
N ALA A 237 2.14 6.38 0.60
CA ALA A 237 1.69 6.24 -0.78
C ALA A 237 1.42 7.56 -1.51
N TYR A 238 1.23 8.67 -0.77
CA TYR A 238 1.06 10.00 -1.37
C TYR A 238 2.30 10.45 -2.17
N SER A 239 3.48 9.90 -1.88
CA SER A 239 4.72 10.26 -2.55
C SER A 239 5.22 9.21 -3.56
N ASP A 240 4.46 8.14 -3.82
CA ASP A 240 4.91 7.00 -4.64
C ASP A 240 5.42 7.41 -6.03
N ALA A 241 4.71 8.31 -6.72
CA ALA A 241 5.10 8.76 -8.05
C ALA A 241 6.44 9.52 -8.08
N PHE A 242 6.81 10.15 -6.96
CA PHE A 242 8.10 10.83 -6.82
C PHE A 242 9.18 9.87 -6.30
N SER A 243 8.80 8.93 -5.42
CA SER A 243 9.67 7.96 -4.78
C SER A 243 10.18 6.90 -5.75
N MET A 244 9.29 6.27 -6.51
CA MET A 244 9.61 5.08 -7.31
C MET A 244 10.78 5.29 -8.29
N PRO A 245 10.85 6.37 -9.10
CA PRO A 245 11.98 6.58 -10.00
C PRO A 245 13.34 6.74 -9.32
N LEU A 246 13.36 7.17 -8.06
CA LEU A 246 14.58 7.37 -7.25
C LEU A 246 15.06 6.06 -6.60
N LEU A 247 14.25 5.01 -6.65
CA LEU A 247 14.61 3.67 -6.17
C LEU A 247 15.10 2.77 -7.31
N ALA A 248 15.31 3.31 -8.50
CA ALA A 248 15.82 2.55 -9.63
C ALA A 248 17.34 2.31 -9.51
N THR A 249 17.78 1.22 -10.13
CA THR A 249 19.19 0.87 -10.27
C THR A 249 19.60 0.94 -11.75
N GLU A 250 20.81 0.48 -12.07
CA GLU A 250 21.26 0.28 -13.44
C GLU A 250 20.43 -0.80 -14.13
N SER A 251 20.00 -1.82 -13.38
CA SER A 251 19.33 -3.02 -13.93
C SER A 251 17.80 -3.01 -13.77
N LEU A 252 17.28 -2.31 -12.76
CA LEU A 252 15.86 -2.31 -12.42
C LEU A 252 15.28 -0.90 -12.47
N GLN A 253 14.25 -0.71 -13.29
CA GLN A 253 13.40 0.48 -13.26
C GLN A 253 12.21 0.26 -12.33
N CYS A 254 11.92 1.27 -11.52
CA CYS A 254 10.87 1.26 -10.52
C CYS A 254 9.77 2.26 -10.92
N HIS A 255 8.55 1.77 -11.12
CA HIS A 255 7.41 2.55 -11.63
C HIS A 255 6.29 2.62 -10.60
N SER A 256 5.70 3.80 -10.41
CA SER A 256 4.40 3.95 -9.75
C SER A 256 3.32 3.98 -10.81
N VAL A 257 2.38 3.03 -10.80
CA VAL A 257 1.36 2.88 -11.86
C VAL A 257 -0.06 2.93 -11.32
N GLY A 258 -1.00 3.42 -12.14
CA GLY A 258 -2.43 3.48 -11.81
C GLY A 258 -2.90 4.81 -11.19
N SER A 259 -2.04 5.83 -11.08
CA SER A 259 -2.42 7.14 -10.53
C SER A 259 -3.26 8.00 -11.50
N GLU A 260 -3.39 7.59 -12.76
CA GLU A 260 -4.37 8.12 -13.71
C GLU A 260 -5.82 7.78 -13.33
N HIS A 261 -6.02 6.89 -12.36
CA HIS A 261 -7.33 6.45 -11.89
C HIS A 261 -7.53 6.79 -10.40
N SER A 262 -8.69 7.36 -10.10
CA SER A 262 -9.27 7.38 -8.77
C SER A 262 -9.55 5.95 -8.28
N ARG A 263 -9.72 5.78 -6.97
CA ARG A 263 -9.99 4.46 -6.39
C ARG A 263 -11.36 3.91 -6.81
N VAL A 264 -12.33 4.77 -7.11
CA VAL A 264 -13.62 4.43 -7.71
C VAL A 264 -13.40 3.92 -9.13
N GLU A 265 -12.64 4.62 -9.96
CA GLU A 265 -12.35 4.18 -11.34
C GLU A 265 -11.62 2.84 -11.36
N LYS A 266 -10.65 2.63 -10.46
CA LYS A 266 -9.99 1.32 -10.29
C LYS A 266 -11.00 0.22 -9.97
N THR A 267 -11.91 0.48 -9.02
CA THR A 267 -12.96 -0.49 -8.63
C THR A 267 -13.92 -0.79 -9.79
N LEU A 268 -14.31 0.22 -10.57
CA LEU A 268 -15.17 0.05 -11.75
C LEU A 268 -14.47 -0.71 -12.88
N ARG A 269 -13.16 -0.48 -13.05
CA ARG A 269 -12.33 -1.17 -14.04
C ARG A 269 -12.20 -2.66 -13.71
N ILE A 270 -11.80 -3.00 -12.49
CA ILE A 270 -11.65 -4.41 -12.09
C ILE A 270 -12.99 -5.15 -12.11
N SER A 271 -14.11 -4.47 -11.85
CA SER A 271 -15.44 -5.10 -11.90
C SER A 271 -15.95 -5.40 -13.30
N SER A 272 -15.22 -5.00 -14.33
CA SER A 272 -15.41 -5.47 -15.71
C SER A 272 -14.54 -6.69 -16.04
N ASN A 273 -13.70 -7.15 -15.11
CA ASN A 273 -12.91 -8.38 -15.20
C ASN A 273 -13.54 -9.47 -14.29
N PRO A 274 -14.13 -10.54 -14.88
CA PRO A 274 -14.76 -11.63 -14.12
C PRO A 274 -13.84 -12.35 -13.13
N ASP A 275 -12.52 -12.37 -13.37
CA ASP A 275 -11.57 -13.00 -12.45
C ASP A 275 -11.60 -12.32 -11.07
N SER A 276 -11.93 -11.02 -11.01
CA SER A 276 -12.00 -10.28 -9.75
C SER A 276 -13.12 -10.74 -8.82
N TYR A 277 -14.19 -11.35 -9.35
CA TYR A 277 -15.41 -11.63 -8.59
C TYR A 277 -15.17 -12.61 -7.45
N LYS A 278 -14.25 -13.56 -7.63
CA LYS A 278 -13.95 -14.61 -6.65
C LYS A 278 -12.72 -14.34 -5.80
N VAL A 279 -11.80 -13.48 -6.24
CA VAL A 279 -10.44 -13.44 -5.68
C VAL A 279 -10.00 -12.06 -5.19
N LEU A 280 -10.83 -11.02 -5.37
CA LEU A 280 -10.58 -9.68 -4.83
C LEU A 280 -10.42 -9.72 -3.30
N ASP A 281 -9.25 -9.41 -2.77
CA ASP A 281 -8.99 -9.33 -1.32
C ASP A 281 -8.60 -7.91 -0.93
N VAL A 282 -9.51 -7.20 -0.26
CA VAL A 282 -9.30 -5.80 0.17
C VAL A 282 -9.14 -5.67 1.67
N CYS A 283 -9.24 -6.78 2.42
CA CYS A 283 -9.39 -6.73 3.85
C CYS A 283 -8.06 -6.57 4.58
N VAL A 284 -8.06 -5.73 5.60
CA VAL A 284 -6.89 -5.48 6.47
C VAL A 284 -7.03 -6.08 7.85
N LYS A 285 -8.12 -6.81 8.12
CA LYS A 285 -8.25 -7.53 9.39
C LYS A 285 -7.27 -8.71 9.38
N GLY A 286 -6.52 -8.84 10.47
CA GLY A 286 -5.43 -9.82 10.61
C GLY A 286 -5.84 -11.11 11.33
N ASP A 287 -7.14 -11.28 11.62
CA ASP A 287 -7.68 -12.45 12.31
C ASP A 287 -7.78 -13.67 11.38
N ARG A 288 -8.25 -13.47 10.14
CA ARG A 288 -8.36 -14.52 9.12
C ARG A 288 -8.10 -14.01 7.71
N ALA A 289 -7.79 -14.93 6.79
CA ALA A 289 -7.80 -14.63 5.36
C ALA A 289 -9.23 -14.40 4.83
N GLY A 290 -9.36 -13.59 3.77
CA GLY A 290 -10.63 -13.23 3.14
C GLY A 290 -11.28 -11.94 3.65
N ASN A 291 -12.41 -11.58 3.03
CA ASN A 291 -13.08 -10.30 3.27
C ASN A 291 -14.06 -10.34 4.45
N CYS A 292 -13.95 -9.38 5.37
CA CYS A 292 -14.89 -9.26 6.50
C CYS A 292 -16.18 -8.49 6.17
N SER A 293 -16.25 -7.84 5.01
CA SER A 293 -17.42 -7.03 4.57
C SER A 293 -17.81 -5.84 5.45
N HIS A 294 -17.06 -5.50 6.49
CA HIS A 294 -17.41 -4.42 7.43
C HIS A 294 -16.25 -3.50 7.85
N CYS A 295 -15.01 -3.76 7.41
CA CYS A 295 -13.90 -2.83 7.64
C CYS A 295 -13.91 -1.71 6.60
N ASP A 296 -13.24 -0.58 6.88
CA ASP A 296 -13.27 0.60 6.01
C ASP A 296 -12.87 0.30 4.56
N LYS A 297 -11.89 -0.58 4.33
CA LYS A 297 -11.49 -0.98 2.97
C LYS A 297 -12.58 -1.83 2.28
N CYS A 298 -13.16 -2.82 2.97
CA CYS A 298 -14.28 -3.60 2.42
C CYS A 298 -15.50 -2.71 2.14
N LEU A 299 -15.89 -1.86 3.09
CA LEU A 299 -17.05 -0.98 2.96
C LEU A 299 -16.86 0.04 1.83
N ARG A 300 -15.66 0.61 1.68
CA ARG A 300 -15.33 1.51 0.56
C ARG A 300 -15.54 0.80 -0.78
N THR A 301 -14.95 -0.38 -0.95
CA THR A 301 -15.09 -1.17 -2.18
C THR A 301 -16.55 -1.58 -2.45
N LEU A 302 -17.25 -2.12 -1.43
CA LEU A 302 -18.63 -2.58 -1.58
C LEU A 302 -19.61 -1.43 -1.85
N LEU A 303 -19.42 -0.27 -1.22
CA LEU A 303 -20.25 0.90 -1.51
C LEU A 303 -20.07 1.37 -2.96
N THR A 304 -18.84 1.40 -3.49
CA THR A 304 -18.60 1.72 -4.90
C THR A 304 -19.28 0.71 -5.83
N LEU A 305 -19.16 -0.59 -5.55
CA LEU A 305 -19.79 -1.65 -6.34
C LEU A 305 -21.32 -1.59 -6.31
N ASP A 306 -21.89 -1.30 -5.14
CA ASP A 306 -23.33 -1.12 -4.92
C ASP A 306 -23.89 0.06 -5.72
N LEU A 307 -23.25 1.22 -5.61
CA LEU A 307 -23.64 2.40 -6.38
C LEU A 307 -23.49 2.19 -7.89
N ALA A 308 -22.58 1.32 -8.31
CA ALA A 308 -22.39 0.93 -9.71
C ALA A 308 -23.33 -0.18 -10.19
N GLY A 309 -24.19 -0.74 -9.34
CA GLY A 309 -25.08 -1.86 -9.68
C GLY A 309 -24.34 -3.18 -9.92
N LYS A 310 -23.13 -3.33 -9.39
CA LYS A 310 -22.24 -4.49 -9.58
C LYS A 310 -22.05 -5.35 -8.32
N LEU A 311 -22.74 -5.01 -7.21
CA LEU A 311 -22.59 -5.69 -5.91
C LEU A 311 -22.79 -7.21 -5.98
N GLU A 312 -23.84 -7.66 -6.67
CA GLU A 312 -24.21 -9.09 -6.74
C GLU A 312 -23.17 -9.96 -7.43
N LEU A 313 -22.29 -9.37 -8.26
CA LEU A 313 -21.19 -10.09 -8.91
C LEU A 313 -20.18 -10.61 -7.87
N TYR A 314 -20.12 -10.00 -6.69
CA TYR A 314 -19.13 -10.27 -5.65
C TYR A 314 -19.66 -11.04 -4.44
N LYS A 315 -20.90 -11.55 -4.51
CA LYS A 315 -21.57 -12.25 -3.39
C LYS A 315 -20.85 -13.52 -2.91
N ASP A 316 -20.06 -14.15 -3.77
CA ASP A 316 -19.31 -15.37 -3.43
C ASP A 316 -18.00 -15.07 -2.68
N ASN A 317 -17.58 -13.80 -2.66
CA ASN A 317 -16.33 -13.34 -2.05
C ASN A 317 -16.57 -12.37 -0.87
N PHE A 318 -17.76 -11.77 -0.78
CA PHE A 318 -18.15 -10.90 0.31
C PHE A 318 -19.48 -11.35 0.93
N ASP A 319 -19.56 -11.33 2.25
CA ASP A 319 -20.84 -11.43 2.97
C ASP A 319 -21.65 -10.13 2.77
N LEU A 320 -22.62 -10.17 1.85
CA LEU A 320 -23.45 -9.02 1.54
C LEU A 320 -24.45 -8.69 2.66
N ALA A 321 -24.84 -9.66 3.49
CA ALA A 321 -25.73 -9.41 4.62
C ALA A 321 -25.03 -8.57 5.68
N VAL A 322 -23.77 -8.88 5.99
CA VAL A 322 -22.92 -8.05 6.86
C VAL A 322 -22.79 -6.64 6.29
N TYR A 323 -22.48 -6.51 4.99
CA TYR A 323 -22.39 -5.18 4.36
C TYR A 323 -23.68 -4.36 4.51
N GLN A 324 -24.86 -4.95 4.28
CA GLN A 324 -26.13 -4.22 4.42
C GLN A 324 -26.36 -3.68 5.84
N GLN A 325 -25.89 -4.38 6.88
CA GLN A 325 -25.97 -3.91 8.27
C GLN A 325 -25.13 -2.65 8.51
N HIS A 326 -24.01 -2.49 7.79
CA HIS A 326 -23.07 -1.38 7.97
C HIS A 326 -23.24 -0.25 6.94
N LYS A 327 -23.85 -0.51 5.78
CA LYS A 327 -23.99 0.41 4.64
C LYS A 327 -24.47 1.81 5.04
N GLN A 328 -25.56 1.89 5.80
CA GLN A 328 -26.17 3.18 6.15
C GLN A 328 -25.24 4.04 7.02
N ALA A 329 -24.58 3.43 8.00
CA ALA A 329 -23.62 4.12 8.85
C ALA A 329 -22.40 4.60 8.04
N PHE A 330 -21.90 3.75 7.14
CA PHE A 330 -20.75 4.09 6.30
C PHE A 330 -21.05 5.21 5.29
N ILE A 331 -22.24 5.23 4.69
CA ILE A 331 -22.67 6.36 3.83
C ILE A 331 -22.60 7.68 4.60
N ASN A 332 -23.01 7.70 5.88
CA ASN A 332 -22.96 8.91 6.69
C ASN A 332 -21.51 9.38 6.92
N GLU A 333 -20.56 8.46 7.05
CA GLU A 333 -19.13 8.78 7.17
C GLU A 333 -18.56 9.31 5.86
N VAL A 334 -18.86 8.65 4.74
CA VAL A 334 -18.42 9.03 3.39
C VAL A 334 -18.87 10.46 3.05
N LEU A 335 -20.09 10.85 3.42
CA LEU A 335 -20.64 12.18 3.14
C LEU A 335 -19.92 13.34 3.84
N ILE A 336 -19.20 13.08 4.94
CA ILE A 336 -18.49 14.12 5.71
C ILE A 336 -16.97 13.94 5.72
N SER A 337 -16.46 12.88 5.08
CA SER A 337 -15.04 12.58 5.08
C SER A 337 -14.25 13.59 4.25
N LYS A 338 -13.03 13.87 4.72
CA LYS A 338 -12.01 14.62 3.97
C LYS A 338 -10.96 13.70 3.33
N ASP A 339 -11.00 12.40 3.64
CA ASP A 339 -10.15 11.40 2.99
C ASP A 339 -10.44 11.40 1.48
N PRO A 340 -9.42 11.63 0.62
CA PRO A 340 -9.57 11.60 -0.82
C PRO A 340 -10.29 10.35 -1.33
N LEU A 341 -9.99 9.17 -0.76
CA LEU A 341 -10.53 7.87 -1.18
C LEU A 341 -12.02 7.69 -0.87
N LEU A 342 -12.55 8.41 0.12
CA LEU A 342 -14.00 8.42 0.41
C LEU A 342 -14.70 9.56 -0.33
N LYS A 343 -14.03 10.71 -0.45
CA LYS A 343 -14.56 11.88 -1.15
C LYS A 343 -14.87 11.58 -2.61
N GLU A 344 -14.00 10.84 -3.29
CA GLU A 344 -14.21 10.44 -4.68
C GLU A 344 -15.49 9.64 -4.91
N ILE A 345 -15.97 8.85 -3.93
CA ILE A 345 -17.26 8.12 -4.03
C ILE A 345 -18.40 9.10 -4.17
N VAL A 346 -18.43 10.16 -3.35
CA VAL A 346 -19.47 11.18 -3.38
C VAL A 346 -19.40 11.99 -4.67
N VAL A 347 -18.20 12.34 -5.12
CA VAL A 347 -17.99 13.09 -6.36
C VAL A 347 -18.49 12.28 -7.55
N TRP A 348 -18.05 11.03 -7.66
CA TRP A 348 -18.45 10.13 -8.74
C TRP A 348 -19.96 9.86 -8.72
N ALA A 349 -20.55 9.54 -7.55
CA ALA A 349 -21.99 9.31 -7.44
C ALA A 349 -22.81 10.51 -7.95
N LYS A 350 -22.40 11.75 -7.63
CA LYS A 350 -23.03 12.97 -8.14
C LYS A 350 -22.89 13.11 -9.66
N GLN A 351 -21.72 12.79 -10.21
CA GLN A 351 -21.47 12.81 -11.66
C GLN A 351 -22.36 11.81 -12.40
N GLN A 352 -22.67 10.66 -11.80
CA GLN A 352 -23.62 9.67 -12.33
C GLN A 352 -25.09 10.03 -12.08
N GLY A 353 -25.39 11.20 -11.51
CA GLY A 353 -26.76 11.62 -11.19
C GLY A 353 -27.37 10.91 -9.97
N TYR A 354 -26.60 10.10 -9.24
CA TYR A 354 -27.07 9.44 -8.02
C TYR A 354 -27.27 10.45 -6.89
N ARG A 355 -28.39 10.32 -6.18
CA ARG A 355 -28.73 11.16 -5.02
C ARG A 355 -28.88 10.31 -3.78
N PHE A 356 -28.05 10.57 -2.77
CA PHE A 356 -28.24 9.99 -1.44
C PHE A 356 -29.57 10.48 -0.86
N ALA A 357 -30.29 9.61 -0.15
CA ALA A 357 -31.54 9.98 0.50
C ALA A 357 -31.35 11.06 1.59
N ALA A 358 -32.40 11.84 1.85
CA ALA A 358 -32.35 12.98 2.78
C ALA A 358 -31.92 12.60 4.21
N HIS A 359 -32.30 11.41 4.68
CA HIS A 359 -31.91 10.92 6.00
C HIS A 359 -30.40 10.69 6.14
N HIS A 360 -29.68 10.40 5.04
CA HIS A 360 -28.23 10.28 5.07
C HIS A 360 -27.58 11.63 5.36
N TYR A 361 -28.01 12.71 4.69
CA TYR A 361 -27.46 14.05 4.93
C TYR A 361 -27.73 14.54 6.36
N LEU A 362 -28.94 14.28 6.89
CA LEU A 362 -29.28 14.59 8.28
C LEU A 362 -28.40 13.80 9.26
N SER A 363 -28.27 12.49 9.06
CA SER A 363 -27.47 11.61 9.92
C SER A 363 -25.98 11.95 9.87
N ALA A 364 -25.46 12.23 8.68
CA ALA A 364 -24.09 12.68 8.46
C ALA A 364 -23.80 14.01 9.17
N THR A 365 -24.74 14.96 9.12
CA THR A 365 -24.63 16.23 9.86
C THR A 365 -24.60 16.00 11.37
N MET A 366 -25.48 15.13 11.89
CA MET A 366 -25.46 14.77 13.32
C MET A 366 -24.14 14.10 13.72
N LEU A 367 -23.61 13.20 12.87
CA LEU A 367 -22.32 12.54 13.08
C LEU A 367 -21.17 13.55 13.11
N PHE A 368 -21.13 14.48 12.16
CA PHE A 368 -20.15 15.57 12.11
C PHE A 368 -20.18 16.42 13.38
N LEU A 369 -21.37 16.79 13.85
CA LEU A 369 -21.56 17.57 15.07
C LEU A 369 -21.10 16.80 16.32
N LYS A 370 -21.32 15.48 16.38
CA LYS A 370 -20.82 14.62 17.48
C LYS A 370 -19.30 14.49 17.49
N ARG A 371 -18.66 14.43 16.31
CA ARG A 371 -17.19 14.33 16.17
C ARG A 371 -16.49 15.68 16.28
N SER A 372 -17.21 16.79 16.14
CA SER A 372 -16.65 18.13 16.22
C SER A 372 -16.23 18.48 17.65
N PRO A 373 -15.13 19.25 17.84
CA PRO A 373 -14.76 19.77 19.16
C PRO A 373 -15.93 20.49 19.82
N ALA A 374 -16.08 20.37 21.14
CA ALA A 374 -17.25 20.89 21.89
C ALA A 374 -17.59 22.36 21.58
N LYS A 375 -16.60 23.20 21.26
CA LYS A 375 -16.78 24.61 20.88
C LYS A 375 -17.57 24.80 19.57
N VAL A 376 -17.36 23.95 18.56
CA VAL A 376 -18.09 23.99 17.28
C VAL A 376 -19.54 23.54 17.48
N PHE A 377 -19.74 22.49 18.29
CA PHE A 377 -21.06 22.02 18.68
C PHE A 377 -21.87 23.10 19.43
N LEU A 378 -21.22 23.85 20.34
CA LEU A 378 -21.82 24.98 21.06
C LEU A 378 -22.24 26.14 20.14
N LEU A 379 -21.40 26.50 19.17
CA LEU A 379 -21.72 27.53 18.18
C LEU A 379 -22.93 27.12 17.32
N PHE A 380 -22.96 25.89 16.82
CA PHE A 380 -24.08 25.36 16.06
C PHE A 380 -25.36 25.28 16.89
N LYS A 381 -25.27 24.79 18.13
CA LYS A 381 -26.41 24.75 19.08
C LYS A 381 -26.98 26.14 19.34
N ASN A 382 -26.13 27.16 19.47
CA ASN A 382 -26.55 28.54 19.69
C ASN A 382 -27.21 29.15 18.44
N GLN A 383 -26.71 28.85 17.24
CA GLN A 383 -27.34 29.28 15.98
C GLN A 383 -28.67 28.57 15.73
N LEU A 384 -28.74 27.26 15.96
CA LEU A 384 -29.97 26.48 15.83
C LEU A 384 -31.05 26.95 16.82
N LYS A 385 -30.66 27.26 18.07
CA LYS A 385 -31.57 27.86 19.06
C LYS A 385 -32.08 29.24 18.62
N LYS A 386 -31.23 30.08 18.02
CA LYS A 386 -31.66 31.36 17.46
C LYS A 386 -32.65 31.18 16.31
N LEU A 387 -32.38 30.24 15.40
CA LEU A 387 -33.27 29.92 14.27
C LEU A 387 -34.63 29.39 14.74
N LEU A 388 -34.63 28.42 15.67
CA LEU A 388 -35.85 27.87 16.25
C LEU A 388 -36.61 28.92 17.08
N SER A 389 -35.91 29.84 17.76
CA SER A 389 -36.52 30.96 18.45
C SER A 389 -37.17 31.95 17.48
N SER A 390 -36.55 32.24 16.33
CA SER A 390 -37.15 33.11 15.30
C SER A 390 -38.35 32.50 14.60
N LEU A 391 -38.47 31.16 14.63
CA LEU A 391 -39.61 30.42 14.09
C LEU A 391 -40.71 30.14 15.15
N GLY A 392 -40.56 30.64 16.38
CA GLY A 392 -41.51 30.39 17.47
C GLY A 392 -41.51 28.94 18.00
N LEU A 393 -40.54 28.12 17.59
CA LEU A 393 -40.43 26.69 17.95
C LEU A 393 -39.54 26.45 19.18
N TYR A 394 -38.96 27.50 19.74
CA TYR A 394 -38.11 27.41 20.94
C TYR A 394 -38.26 28.68 21.80
N HIS A 395 -38.83 28.54 22.99
CA HIS A 395 -38.83 29.57 24.02
C HIS A 395 -37.69 29.31 25.01
N PRO A 396 -36.68 30.20 25.12
CA PRO A 396 -35.66 30.06 26.15
C PRO A 396 -36.32 30.17 27.52
N LYS A 397 -36.03 29.21 28.43
CA LYS A 397 -36.43 29.34 29.84
C LYS A 397 -35.87 30.64 30.39
N GLN A 398 -36.74 31.59 30.71
CA GLN A 398 -36.39 32.74 31.55
C GLN A 398 -36.14 32.20 32.95
N TYR A 399 -34.88 32.16 33.37
CA TYR A 399 -34.55 32.02 34.78
C TYR A 399 -34.58 33.44 35.36
N HIS A 400 -35.49 33.66 36.32
CA HIS A 400 -35.47 34.83 37.20
C HIS A 400 -34.29 34.75 38.16
#